data_AF-A0A9E2A720-F1
#
_entry.id   AF-A0A9E2A720-F1
#
_cell.length_a   1.000
_cell.length_b   1.000
_cell.length_c   1.000
_cell.angle_alpha   90.00
_cell.angle_beta   90.00
_cell.angle_gamma   90.00
#
_symmetry.space_group_name_H-M   'P 1'
#
loop_
_entity.id
_entity.type
_entity.pdbx_description
1 polymer ?
#
loop_
_entity_poly.entity_id
_entity_poly.type
_entity_poly.pdbx_seq_one_letter_code
_entity_poly.pdbx_strand_id
1 'polypeptide(L)' 'WWKAVFHMWDNPKPAPEYQMGWKDKEAARKSLKKILDWDFDKIVMAHGDLIEKDAKERALDAWKRPLNLT' A
#
# COMPACT_ATOMS: atom_id res chain seq x y z
N TRP A 1 -11.73 15.18 -9.43
CA TRP A 1 -11.57 14.89 -10.88
C TRP A 1 -10.40 13.95 -11.15
N TRP A 2 -9.12 14.33 -10.97
CA TRP A 2 -7.99 13.41 -11.24
C TRP A 2 -7.97 12.15 -10.33
N LYS A 3 -8.40 12.27 -9.08
CA LYS A 3 -8.48 11.15 -8.11
C LYS A 3 -9.44 10.01 -8.52
N ALA A 4 -10.45 10.31 -9.34
CA ALA A 4 -11.35 9.29 -9.91
C ALA A 4 -10.75 8.64 -11.17
N VAL A 5 -9.90 9.36 -11.92
CA VAL A 5 -9.34 8.93 -13.21
C VAL A 5 -8.34 7.78 -13.07
N PHE A 6 -7.69 7.61 -11.91
CA PHE A 6 -6.78 6.47 -11.66
C PHE A 6 -7.40 5.28 -10.90
N HIS A 7 -8.71 5.34 -10.58
CA HIS A 7 -9.41 4.29 -9.81
C HIS A 7 -8.68 3.97 -8.47
N MET A 8 -8.21 5.02 -7.79
CA MET A 8 -7.43 4.93 -6.54
C MET A 8 -8.24 5.21 -5.28
N TRP A 9 -9.45 5.76 -5.39
CA TRP A 9 -10.36 5.91 -4.26
C TRP A 9 -10.77 4.53 -3.73
N ASP A 10 -10.67 4.31 -2.41
CA ASP A 10 -10.94 3.04 -1.72
C ASP A 10 -10.24 1.80 -2.30
N ASN A 11 -9.15 2.03 -3.04
CA ASN A 11 -8.33 0.98 -3.62
C ASN A 11 -6.97 1.01 -2.93
N PRO A 12 -6.79 0.27 -1.81
CA PRO A 12 -5.52 0.21 -1.11
C PRO A 12 -4.50 -0.49 -1.99
N LYS A 13 -3.83 0.28 -2.82
CA LYS A 13 -2.71 -0.14 -3.65
C LYS A 13 -1.75 1.03 -3.80
N PRO A 14 -0.44 0.77 -3.90
CA PRO A 14 0.50 1.81 -4.27
C PRO A 14 0.13 2.40 -5.63
N ALA A 15 0.26 3.71 -5.77
CA ALA A 15 0.06 4.37 -7.06
C ALA A 15 0.95 3.71 -8.12
N PRO A 16 0.40 3.27 -9.27
CA PRO A 16 1.15 2.51 -10.28
C PRO A 16 2.45 3.18 -10.72
N GLU A 17 2.44 4.51 -10.84
CA GLU A 17 3.58 5.33 -11.23
C GLU A 17 4.75 5.21 -10.24
N TYR A 18 4.49 5.11 -8.93
CA TYR A 18 5.54 4.95 -7.94
C TYR A 18 6.17 3.55 -8.00
N GLN A 19 5.37 2.51 -8.25
CA GLN A 19 5.90 1.14 -8.37
C GLN A 19 6.87 0.99 -9.55
N MET A 20 6.57 1.67 -10.66
CA MET A 20 7.45 1.70 -11.84
C MET A 20 8.65 2.64 -11.64
N GLY A 21 8.45 3.77 -10.94
CA GLY A 21 9.44 4.82 -10.76
C GLY A 21 10.40 4.65 -9.57
N TRP A 22 10.24 3.64 -8.72
CA TRP A 22 11.19 3.40 -7.63
C TRP A 22 12.59 3.06 -8.16
N LYS A 23 13.54 3.95 -7.88
CA LYS A 23 14.96 3.76 -8.20
C LYS A 23 15.57 2.53 -7.52
N ASP A 24 15.14 2.24 -6.30
CA ASP A 24 15.61 1.10 -5.51
C ASP A 24 14.40 0.32 -4.95
N LYS A 25 14.01 -0.73 -5.68
CA LYS A 25 12.89 -1.60 -5.30
C LYS A 25 13.19 -2.44 -4.06
N GLU A 26 14.46 -2.76 -3.81
CA GLU A 26 14.87 -3.53 -2.64
C GLU A 26 14.78 -2.69 -1.36
N ALA A 27 15.22 -1.42 -1.41
CA ALA A 27 15.03 -0.48 -0.31
C ALA A 27 13.55 -0.23 -0.02
N ALA A 28 12.72 -0.06 -1.06
CA ALA A 28 11.27 0.08 -0.91
C ALA A 28 10.66 -1.16 -0.22
N ARG A 29 11.00 -2.37 -0.70
CA ARG A 29 10.55 -3.63 -0.12
C ARG A 29 10.95 -3.78 1.35
N LYS A 30 12.20 -3.48 1.71
CA LYS A 30 12.67 -3.52 3.10
C LYS A 30 11.91 -2.55 4.00
N SER A 31 11.65 -1.35 3.50
CA SER A 31 10.90 -0.32 4.23
C SER A 31 9.45 -0.76 4.48
N LEU A 32 8.80 -1.36 3.48
CA LEU A 32 7.45 -1.90 3.60
C LEU A 32 7.38 -3.03 4.64
N LYS A 33 8.34 -3.97 4.62
CA LYS A 33 8.43 -5.01 5.65
C LYS A 33 8.51 -4.43 7.06
N LYS A 34 9.35 -3.40 7.26
CA LYS A 34 9.49 -2.73 8.55
C LYS A 34 8.17 -2.11 9.04
N ILE A 35 7.36 -1.55 8.15
CA ILE A 35 6.04 -0.99 8.50
C ILE A 35 5.07 -2.11 8.88
N LEU A 36 5.08 -3.24 8.14
CA LEU A 36 4.23 -4.39 8.42
C LEU A 36 4.54 -5.07 9.76
N ASP A 37 5.79 -4.96 10.23
CA ASP A 37 6.23 -5.45 11.53
C ASP A 37 5.72 -4.57 12.70
N TRP A 38 5.20 -3.36 12.44
CA TRP A 38 4.61 -2.53 13.48
C TRP A 38 3.34 -3.17 14.07
N ASP A 39 3.05 -2.81 15.32
CA ASP A 39 1.77 -3.15 15.94
C ASP A 39 0.72 -2.09 15.60
N PHE A 40 -0.10 -2.37 14.59
CA PHE A 40 -1.17 -1.48 14.12
C PHE A 40 -2.43 -2.27 13.77
N ASP A 41 -3.57 -1.64 13.98
CA ASP A 41 -4.92 -2.17 13.74
C ASP A 41 -5.76 -1.28 12.80
N LYS A 42 -5.26 -0.08 12.46
CA LYS A 42 -5.93 0.89 11.57
C LYS A 42 -4.96 1.52 10.57
N ILE A 43 -5.47 1.89 9.40
CA ILE A 43 -4.72 2.61 8.36
C ILE A 43 -5.49 3.85 7.93
N VAL A 44 -4.82 5.00 7.96
CA VAL A 44 -5.32 6.23 7.36
C VAL A 44 -4.95 6.25 5.88
N MET A 45 -5.96 6.22 5.01
CA MET A 45 -5.78 6.27 3.58
C MET A 45 -5.57 7.71 3.09
N ALA A 46 -4.61 7.90 2.18
CA ALA A 46 -4.46 9.19 1.50
C ALA A 46 -5.67 9.49 0.60
N HIS A 47 -6.27 8.44 0.02
CA HIS A 47 -7.43 8.49 -0.87
C HIS A 47 -8.38 7.35 -0.52
N GLY A 48 -9.56 7.67 0.01
CA GLY A 48 -10.54 6.70 0.51
C GLY A 48 -10.80 6.84 1.99
N ASP A 49 -11.58 5.90 2.51
CA ASP A 49 -11.96 5.81 3.91
C ASP A 49 -10.87 5.15 4.76
N LEU A 50 -10.97 5.30 6.08
CA LEU A 50 -10.08 4.62 7.02
C LEU A 50 -10.29 3.11 6.96
N ILE A 51 -9.20 2.34 7.03
CA ILE A 51 -9.28 0.89 7.21
C ILE A 51 -9.22 0.63 8.71
N GLU A 52 -10.32 0.14 9.29
CA GLU A 52 -10.43 -0.12 10.73
C GLU A 52 -10.55 -1.61 11.10
N LYS A 53 -10.54 -2.48 10.09
CA LYS A 53 -10.66 -3.94 10.23
C LYS A 53 -9.63 -4.62 9.34
N ASP A 54 -9.05 -5.70 9.85
CA ASP A 54 -8.08 -6.55 9.15
C ASP A 54 -6.93 -5.74 8.53
N ALA A 55 -6.46 -4.70 9.23
CA ALA A 55 -5.54 -3.71 8.66
C ALA A 55 -4.24 -4.35 8.16
N LYS A 56 -3.71 -5.35 8.86
CA LYS A 56 -2.49 -6.06 8.44
C LYS A 56 -2.72 -6.88 7.18
N GLU A 57 -3.82 -7.62 7.10
CA GLU A 57 -4.21 -8.43 5.95
C GLU A 57 -4.45 -7.54 4.73
N ARG A 58 -5.16 -6.43 4.92
CA ARG A 58 -5.44 -5.44 3.88
C ARG A 58 -4.15 -4.78 3.37
N ALA A 59 -3.22 -4.46 4.26
CA ALA A 59 -1.90 -3.96 3.86
C ALA A 59 -1.09 -5.04 3.11
N LEU A 60 -1.08 -6.29 3.57
CA LEU A 60 -0.37 -7.37 2.88
C LEU A 60 -0.88 -7.58 1.46
N ASP A 61 -2.20 -7.64 1.25
CA ASP A 61 -2.78 -7.79 -0.09
C ASP A 61 -2.48 -6.57 -0.98
N ALA A 62 -2.64 -5.36 -0.44
CA ALA A 62 -2.33 -4.10 -1.13
C ALA A 62 -0.90 -4.03 -1.67
N TRP A 63 0.05 -4.56 -0.89
CA TRP A 63 1.48 -4.44 -1.14
C TRP A 63 2.13 -5.75 -1.62
N LYS A 64 1.35 -6.80 -1.93
CA LYS A 64 1.88 -8.13 -2.31
C LYS A 64 2.89 -8.11 -3.45
N ARG A 65 2.64 -7.29 -4.48
CA ARG A 65 3.53 -7.13 -5.64
C ARG A 65 4.90 -6.54 -5.24
N PRO A 66 4.97 -5.35 -4.61
CA PRO A 66 6.23 -4.83 -4.05
C PRO A 66 6.93 -5.75 -3.05
N LEU A 67 6.18 -6.60 -2.34
CA LEU A 67 6.71 -7.54 -1.35
C LEU A 67 7.21 -8.86 -1.95
N ASN A 68 6.98 -9.10 -3.24
CA ASN A 68 7.21 -10.38 -3.93
C ASN A 68 6.48 -11.56 -3.26
N LEU A 69 5.25 -11.31 -2.78
CA LEU A 69 4.34 -12.35 -2.29
C LEU A 69 3.51 -12.85 -3.49
N THR A 70 3.55 -14.16 -3.73
CA THR A 70 2.81 -14.86 -4.79
C THR A 70 1.31 -14.78 -4.59
#